data_AF-A0A7Y3IUL3-F1
#
_entry.id   AF-A0A7Y3IUL3-F1
#
_cell.length_a   1.000
_cell.length_b   1.000
_cell.length_c   1.000
_cell.angle_alpha   90.00
_cell.angle_beta   90.00
_cell.angle_gamma   90.00
#
_symmetry.space_group_name_H-M   'P 1'
#
loop_
_entity.id
_entity.type
_entity.pdbx_description
1 polymer ?
#
loop_
_entity_poly.entity_id
_entity_poly.type
_entity_poly.pdbx_seq_one_letter_code
_entity_poly.pdbx_strand_id
1 'polypeptide(L)'
;MLKDHFEKLLQIFVKGREEKDLDLSALLKETSAFFEEAQKELKTASPDDQKIIFAMIDEMYEKLQSESKRISEKTGMTEEQLMAFSENPKNYSPDQWRDIQNTKKKMMQMGRVVGKILKPSTPKEGSEKPLESKKIVRKVKRSDWKRS
;
A
#
# COMPACT_ATOMS: atom_id res chain seq x y z
N MET A 1 -14.32 6.95 17.72
CA MET A 1 -14.23 5.52 17.37
C MET A 1 -13.15 5.32 16.30
N LEU A 2 -13.27 5.94 15.11
CA LEU A 2 -12.22 5.89 14.10
C LEU A 2 -10.85 6.40 14.59
N LYS A 3 -10.85 7.54 15.29
CA LYS A 3 -9.63 8.13 15.89
C LYS A 3 -8.99 7.19 16.93
N ASP A 4 -9.81 6.46 17.68
CA ASP A 4 -9.32 5.55 18.72
C ASP A 4 -8.59 4.34 18.10
N HIS A 5 -9.11 3.81 16.99
CA HIS A 5 -8.42 2.76 16.23
C HIS A 5 -7.14 3.28 15.58
N PHE A 6 -7.14 4.53 15.11
CA PHE A 6 -5.94 5.18 14.57
C PHE A 6 -4.84 5.34 15.62
N GLU A 7 -5.18 5.85 16.81
CA GLU A 7 -4.21 5.99 17.91
C GLU A 7 -3.68 4.64 18.38
N LYS A 8 -4.52 3.61 18.46
CA LYS A 8 -4.10 2.24 18.78
C LYS A 8 -3.14 1.67 17.74
N LEU A 9 -3.39 1.89 16.45
CA LEU A 9 -2.47 1.48 15.39
C LEU A 9 -1.10 2.13 15.57
N LEU A 10 -1.08 3.45 15.79
CA LEU A 10 0.16 4.17 16.04
C LEU A 10 0.87 3.66 17.29
N GLN A 11 0.15 3.37 18.36
CA GLN A 11 0.75 2.77 19.56
C GLN A 11 1.37 1.40 19.28
N ILE A 12 0.71 0.53 18.50
CA ILE A 12 1.29 -0.78 18.13
C ILE A 12 2.55 -0.59 17.28
N PHE A 13 2.57 0.37 16.35
CA PHE A 13 3.76 0.68 15.55
C PHE A 13 4.91 1.23 16.40
N VAL A 14 4.63 2.15 17.32
CA VAL A 14 5.64 2.70 18.25
C VAL A 14 6.15 1.60 19.18
N LYS A 15 5.25 0.77 19.72
CA LYS A 15 5.61 -0.32 20.62
C LYS A 15 6.45 -1.38 19.93
N GLY A 16 6.09 -1.82 18.72
CA GLY A 16 6.93 -2.75 17.95
C GLY A 16 8.24 -2.14 17.42
N ARG A 17 8.37 -0.81 17.48
CA ARG A 17 9.63 -0.11 17.21
C ARG A 17 10.56 -0.11 18.42
N GLU A 18 10.02 -0.13 19.65
CA GLU A 18 10.77 -0.14 20.91
C GLU A 18 11.01 -1.56 21.44
N GLU A 19 9.99 -2.41 21.39
CA GLU A 19 10.04 -3.82 21.76
C GLU A 19 10.21 -4.68 20.51
N LYS A 20 11.15 -5.64 20.54
CA LYS A 20 11.43 -6.57 19.42
C LYS A 20 10.31 -7.56 19.13
N ASP A 21 9.17 -7.45 19.81
CA ASP A 21 8.02 -8.33 19.70
C ASP A 21 6.81 -7.50 19.23
N LEU A 22 6.61 -7.47 17.92
CA LEU A 22 5.44 -6.86 17.31
C LEU A 22 4.37 -7.95 17.18
N ASP A 23 3.25 -7.78 17.87
CA ASP A 23 2.07 -8.62 17.67
C ASP A 23 1.42 -8.30 16.32
N LEU A 24 1.89 -9.02 15.29
CA LEU A 24 1.35 -8.98 13.92
C LEU A 24 -0.16 -9.23 13.89
N SER A 25 -0.68 -10.10 14.77
CA SER A 25 -2.11 -10.42 14.78
C SER A 25 -2.93 -9.23 15.29
N ALA A 26 -2.49 -8.62 16.39
CA ALA A 26 -3.11 -7.40 16.93
C ALA A 26 -3.04 -6.25 15.92
N LEU A 27 -1.89 -6.06 15.26
CA LEU A 27 -1.73 -5.03 14.23
C LEU A 27 -2.72 -5.23 13.07
N LEU A 28 -2.78 -6.43 12.50
CA LEU A 28 -3.67 -6.74 11.37
C LEU A 28 -5.16 -6.62 11.74
N LYS A 29 -5.51 -6.97 12.98
CA LYS A 29 -6.87 -6.84 13.51
C LYS A 29 -7.28 -5.39 13.67
N GLU A 30 -6.46 -4.57 14.33
CA GLU A 30 -6.72 -3.13 14.48
C GLU A 30 -6.71 -2.42 13.13
N THR A 31 -5.86 -2.84 12.20
CA THR A 31 -5.83 -2.29 10.84
C THR A 31 -7.14 -2.59 10.12
N SER A 32 -7.63 -3.83 10.21
CA SER A 32 -8.92 -4.20 9.62
C SER A 32 -10.07 -3.41 10.25
N ALA A 33 -10.09 -3.27 11.58
CA ALA A 33 -11.11 -2.52 12.30
C ALA A 33 -11.13 -1.03 11.93
N PHE A 34 -9.96 -0.39 11.85
CA PHE A 34 -9.83 1.00 11.41
C PHE A 34 -10.43 1.21 10.02
N PHE A 35 -10.10 0.35 9.05
CA PHE A 35 -10.62 0.49 7.70
C PHE A 35 -12.11 0.15 7.58
N GLU A 36 -12.64 -0.79 8.37
CA GLU A 36 -14.08 -1.09 8.42
C GLU A 36 -14.87 0.08 9.00
N GLU A 37 -14.39 0.70 10.08
CA GLU A 37 -14.96 1.92 10.66
C GLU A 37 -14.85 3.10 9.68
N ALA A 38 -13.69 3.30 9.04
CA ALA A 38 -13.49 4.36 8.06
C ALA A 38 -14.48 4.21 6.91
N GLN A 39 -14.70 2.98 6.44
CA GLN A 39 -15.66 2.70 5.37
C GLN A 39 -17.10 2.96 5.81
N LYS A 40 -17.45 2.62 7.05
CA LYS A 40 -18.78 2.87 7.61
C LYS A 40 -19.04 4.36 7.75
N GLU A 41 -18.10 5.10 8.33
CA GLU A 41 -18.19 6.55 8.46
C GLU A 41 -18.23 7.20 7.07
N LEU A 42 -17.37 6.82 6.11
CA LEU A 42 -17.39 7.38 4.75
C LEU A 42 -18.73 7.21 4.01
N LYS A 43 -19.47 6.12 4.28
CA LYS A 43 -20.79 5.88 3.67
C LYS A 43 -21.89 6.77 4.25
N THR A 44 -21.74 7.21 5.49
CA THR A 44 -22.76 7.98 6.22
C THR A 44 -22.36 9.43 6.47
N ALA A 45 -21.08 9.77 6.26
CA ALA A 45 -20.46 11.05 6.56
C ALA A 45 -20.89 12.13 5.56
N SER A 46 -20.99 13.35 6.07
CA SER A 46 -21.12 14.56 5.25
C SER A 46 -19.84 14.79 4.42
N PRO A 47 -19.89 15.58 3.34
CA PRO A 47 -18.70 15.89 2.53
C PRO A 47 -17.53 16.51 3.33
N ASP A 48 -17.82 17.24 4.42
CA ASP A 48 -16.79 17.82 5.27
C ASP A 48 -16.20 16.80 6.24
N ASP A 49 -17.01 15.89 6.79
CA ASP A 49 -16.53 14.77 7.60
C ASP A 49 -15.70 13.78 6.76
N GLN A 50 -16.07 13.58 5.50
CA GLN A 50 -15.29 12.78 4.55
C GLN A 50 -13.87 13.34 4.38
N LYS A 51 -13.71 14.68 4.27
CA LYS A 51 -12.36 15.30 4.20
C LYS A 51 -11.53 15.03 5.45
N ILE A 52 -12.14 15.05 6.63
CA ILE A 52 -11.45 14.74 7.88
C ILE A 52 -10.96 13.30 7.87
N ILE A 53 -11.82 12.35 7.47
CA ILE A 53 -11.45 10.94 7.36
C ILE A 53 -10.31 10.76 6.34
N PHE A 54 -10.34 11.49 5.22
CA PHE A 54 -9.24 11.47 4.26
C PHE A 54 -7.94 12.00 4.82
N ALA A 55 -7.97 13.13 5.54
CA ALA A 55 -6.78 13.67 6.19
C ALA A 55 -6.17 12.66 7.17
N MET A 56 -6.99 11.91 7.90
CA MET A 56 -6.50 10.86 8.81
C MET A 56 -5.89 9.66 8.08
N ILE A 57 -6.48 9.25 6.94
CA ILE A 57 -5.92 8.19 6.09
C ILE A 57 -4.58 8.64 5.47
N ASP A 58 -4.49 9.89 5.04
CA ASP A 58 -3.28 10.46 4.44
C ASP A 58 -2.15 10.58 5.46
N GLU A 59 -2.44 11.07 6.67
CA GLU A 59 -1.48 11.10 7.78
C GLU A 59 -0.95 9.70 8.11
N MET A 60 -1.84 8.69 8.07
CA MET A 60 -1.43 7.30 8.27
C MET A 60 -0.46 6.84 7.18
N TYR A 61 -0.77 7.17 5.92
CA TYR A 61 0.05 6.79 4.78
C TYR A 61 1.44 7.42 4.84
N GLU A 62 1.52 8.71 5.19
CA GLU A 62 2.81 9.40 5.39
C GLU A 62 3.64 8.75 6.51
N LYS A 63 3.02 8.39 7.63
CA LYS A 63 3.72 7.69 8.72
C LYS A 63 4.21 6.31 8.30
N LEU A 64 3.42 5.56 7.55
CA LEU A 64 3.83 4.26 7.00
C LEU A 64 4.99 4.40 6.01
N GLN A 65 4.97 5.41 5.13
CA GLN A 65 6.07 5.69 4.23
C GLN A 65 7.35 6.07 4.99
N SER A 66 7.22 6.90 6.03
CA SER A 66 8.34 7.30 6.88
C SER A 66 8.98 6.09 7.57
N GLU A 67 8.18 5.19 8.15
CA GLU A 67 8.69 3.97 8.78
C GLU A 67 9.25 2.99 7.74
N SER A 68 8.65 2.86 6.54
CA SER A 68 9.21 2.05 5.45
C SER A 68 10.61 2.52 5.05
N LYS A 69 10.78 3.84 4.87
CA LYS A 69 12.08 4.45 4.57
C LYS A 69 13.09 4.22 5.69
N ARG A 70 12.65 4.35 6.94
CA ARG A 70 13.50 4.09 8.11
C ARG A 70 13.91 2.62 8.23
N ILE A 71 13.01 1.68 7.92
CA ILE A 71 13.33 0.25 7.86
C ILE A 71 14.34 -0.02 6.74
N SER A 72 14.17 0.61 5.58
CA SER A 72 15.12 0.55 4.47
C SER A 72 16.51 1.01 4.90
N GLU A 73 16.61 2.17 5.56
CA GLU A 73 17.88 2.71 6.09
C GLU A 73 18.52 1.79 7.15
N LYS A 74 17.72 1.23 8.06
CA LYS A 74 18.23 0.32 9.12
C LYS A 74 18.68 -1.04 8.60
N THR A 75 17.97 -1.58 7.62
CA THR A 75 18.23 -2.93 7.09
C THR A 75 19.22 -2.92 5.92
N GLY A 76 19.51 -1.74 5.37
CA GLY A 76 20.30 -1.59 4.15
C GLY A 76 19.60 -2.12 2.89
N MET A 77 18.30 -2.43 2.99
CA MET A 77 17.49 -2.92 1.87
C MET A 77 16.87 -1.76 1.12
N THR A 78 16.80 -1.84 -0.21
CA THR A 78 16.00 -0.90 -1.01
C THR A 78 14.50 -1.15 -0.82
N GLU A 79 13.66 -0.19 -1.19
CA GLU A 79 12.19 -0.34 -1.12
C GLU A 79 11.70 -1.55 -1.94
N GLU A 80 12.31 -1.80 -3.10
CA GLU A 80 12.02 -2.99 -3.93
C GLU A 80 12.39 -4.30 -3.23
N GLN A 81 13.51 -4.30 -2.50
CA GLN A 81 13.94 -5.46 -1.72
C GLN A 81 13.04 -5.69 -0.51
N LEU A 82 12.59 -4.63 0.16
CA LEU A 82 11.60 -4.72 1.24
C LEU A 82 10.26 -5.24 0.72
N MET A 83 9.81 -4.79 -0.44
CA MET A 83 8.60 -5.33 -1.08
C MET A 83 8.77 -6.82 -1.39
N ALA A 84 9.87 -7.22 -2.03
CA ALA A 84 10.15 -8.62 -2.33
C ALA A 84 10.26 -9.48 -1.05
N PHE A 85 10.83 -8.93 0.02
CA PHE A 85 10.88 -9.58 1.33
C PHE A 85 9.48 -9.77 1.92
N SER A 86 8.62 -8.75 1.81
CA SER A 86 7.24 -8.79 2.30
C SER A 86 6.34 -9.74 1.49
N GLU A 87 6.67 -9.99 0.22
CA GLU A 87 5.90 -10.87 -0.66
C GLU A 87 6.40 -12.32 -0.65
N ASN A 88 7.46 -12.63 0.10
CA ASN A 88 7.99 -13.98 0.21
C ASN A 88 7.33 -14.74 1.38
N PRO A 89 6.52 -15.78 1.12
CA PRO A 89 5.86 -16.56 2.17
C PRO A 89 6.84 -17.27 3.11
N LYS A 90 8.09 -17.50 2.68
CA LYS A 90 9.11 -18.17 3.51
C LYS A 90 9.60 -17.31 4.68
N ASN A 91 9.34 -16.01 4.63
CA ASN A 91 9.74 -15.07 5.69
C ASN A 91 8.73 -15.01 6.85
N TYR A 92 7.62 -15.73 6.75
CA TYR A 92 6.53 -15.72 7.71
C TYR A 92 6.15 -17.16 8.09
N SER A 93 5.58 -17.33 9.29
CA SER A 93 4.90 -18.59 9.59
C SER A 93 3.66 -18.76 8.69
N PRO A 94 3.20 -20.01 8.42
CA PRO A 94 2.03 -20.26 7.58
C PRO A 94 0.78 -19.51 8.04
N ASP A 95 0.57 -19.40 9.36
CA ASP A 95 -0.57 -18.66 9.93
C ASP A 95 -0.42 -17.15 9.73
N GLN A 96 0.76 -16.59 9.99
CA GLN A 96 1.04 -15.16 9.73
C GLN A 96 0.88 -14.82 8.25
N TRP A 97 1.38 -15.67 7.35
CA TRP A 97 1.22 -15.46 5.91
C TRP A 97 -0.25 -15.46 5.49
N ARG A 98 -1.04 -16.41 6.00
CA ARG A 98 -2.48 -16.47 5.75
C ARG A 98 -3.17 -15.19 6.22
N ASP A 99 -2.84 -14.70 7.41
CA ASP A 99 -3.47 -13.52 7.99
C ASP A 99 -3.09 -12.23 7.24
N ILE A 100 -1.82 -12.11 6.80
CA ILE A 100 -1.36 -11.02 5.92
C ILE A 100 -2.14 -11.04 4.60
N GLN A 101 -2.29 -12.21 3.96
CA GLN A 101 -3.01 -12.34 2.70
C GLN A 101 -4.50 -12.02 2.83
N ASN A 102 -5.13 -12.49 3.91
CA ASN A 102 -6.54 -12.19 4.21
C ASN A 102 -6.75 -10.69 4.43
N THR A 103 -5.85 -10.06 5.19
CA THR A 103 -5.92 -8.62 5.46
C THR A 103 -5.65 -7.81 4.18
N LYS A 104 -4.66 -8.18 3.37
CA LYS A 104 -4.38 -7.56 2.06
C LYS A 104 -5.60 -7.62 1.14
N LYS A 105 -6.28 -8.77 1.06
CA LYS A 105 -7.53 -8.91 0.28
C LYS A 105 -8.64 -8.01 0.81
N LYS A 106 -8.86 -7.97 2.12
CA LYS A 106 -9.85 -7.07 2.74
C LYS A 106 -9.53 -5.61 2.43
N MET A 107 -8.29 -5.18 2.62
CA MET A 107 -7.86 -3.81 2.33
C MET A 107 -8.02 -3.43 0.86
N MET A 108 -7.67 -4.32 -0.08
CA MET A 108 -7.89 -4.06 -1.51
C MET A 108 -9.39 -3.94 -1.86
N GLN A 109 -10.25 -4.75 -1.24
CA GLN A 109 -11.69 -4.63 -1.43
C GLN A 109 -12.23 -3.33 -0.84
N MET A 110 -11.78 -2.95 0.35
CA MET A 110 -12.17 -1.70 1.01
C MET A 110 -11.70 -0.48 0.20
N GLY A 111 -10.46 -0.46 -0.27
CA GLY A 111 -9.93 0.61 -1.13
C GLY A 111 -10.71 0.77 -2.43
N ARG A 112 -11.21 -0.32 -3.03
CA ARG A 112 -12.10 -0.24 -4.20
C ARG A 112 -13.46 0.36 -3.86
N VAL A 113 -14.01 0.09 -2.68
CA VAL A 113 -15.29 0.67 -2.25
C VAL A 113 -15.12 2.14 -1.92
N VAL A 114 -14.07 2.50 -1.18
CA VAL A 114 -13.73 3.90 -0.89
C VAL A 114 -13.48 4.67 -2.18
N GLY A 115 -12.70 4.12 -3.12
CA GLY A 115 -12.47 4.73 -4.45
C GLY A 115 -13.72 4.87 -5.32
N LYS A 116 -14.77 4.06 -5.09
CA LYS A 116 -16.08 4.22 -5.75
C LYS A 116 -16.94 5.28 -5.10
N ILE A 117 -16.91 5.40 -3.77
CA ILE A 117 -17.61 6.45 -3.01
C ILE A 117 -16.96 7.82 -3.30
N LEU A 118 -15.63 7.83 -3.45
CA LEU A 118 -14.79 8.98 -3.74
C LEU A 118 -14.83 9.50 -5.17
N LYS A 119 -15.36 8.74 -6.14
CA LYS A 119 -15.54 9.25 -7.48
C LYS A 119 -16.85 10.03 -7.51
N PRO A 120 -16.86 11.37 -7.38
CA PRO A 120 -17.89 12.12 -8.07
C PRO A 120 -17.74 11.78 -9.55
N SER A 121 -18.84 11.72 -10.28
CA SER A 121 -18.87 11.55 -11.73
C SER A 121 -17.90 12.53 -12.41
N THR A 122 -16.65 12.12 -12.62
CA THR A 122 -15.70 12.77 -13.51
C THR A 122 -15.29 11.76 -14.57
N PRO A 123 -15.36 12.12 -15.87
CA PRO A 123 -15.08 11.20 -16.96
C PRO A 123 -13.66 10.64 -16.82
N LYS A 124 -13.52 9.36 -17.18
CA LYS A 124 -12.23 8.70 -17.38
C LYS A 124 -11.27 9.61 -18.14
N GLU A 125 -10.21 10.07 -17.49
CA GLU A 125 -9.00 10.50 -18.16
C GLU A 125 -7.91 9.45 -17.92
N GLY A 126 -7.68 8.66 -18.98
CA GLY A 126 -6.35 8.17 -19.37
C GLY A 126 -5.57 7.31 -18.38
N SER A 127 -5.91 6.03 -18.26
CA SER A 127 -4.92 5.00 -17.93
C SER A 127 -5.18 3.76 -18.79
N GLU A 128 -5.03 3.94 -20.11
CA GLU A 128 -4.70 2.84 -21.00
C GLU A 128 -3.18 2.78 -21.10
N LYS A 129 -2.56 1.86 -20.37
CA LYS A 129 -1.31 1.24 -20.82
C LYS A 129 -1.70 0.04 -21.69
N PRO A 130 -1.41 0.02 -23.00
CA PRO A 130 -1.14 -1.21 -23.69
C PRO A 130 0.37 -1.50 -23.59
N LEU A 131 0.71 -2.49 -22.76
CA LEU A 131 1.99 -3.19 -22.84
C LEU A 131 2.02 -3.96 -24.17
N GLU A 132 2.36 -3.29 -25.27
CA GLU A 132 2.72 -3.94 -26.53
C GLU A 132 4.22 -3.75 -26.75
N SER A 133 4.99 -4.71 -26.24
CA SER A 133 6.41 -4.85 -26.48
C SER A 133 6.66 -5.17 -27.97
N LYS A 134 6.70 -4.14 -28.81
CA LYS A 134 7.23 -4.25 -30.17
C LYS A 134 8.76 -4.23 -30.12
N LYS A 135 9.34 -5.40 -30.43
CA LYS A 135 10.75 -5.60 -30.74
C LYS A 135 11.21 -4.56 -31.78
N ILE A 136 11.93 -3.53 -31.34
CA ILE A 136 12.71 -2.68 -32.24
C ILE A 136 14.04 -3.39 -32.49
N VAL A 137 14.05 -4.23 -33.53
CA VAL A 137 15.30 -4.70 -34.15
C VAL A 137 15.94 -3.48 -34.83
N ARG A 138 16.88 -2.81 -34.14
CA ARG A 138 17.72 -1.80 -34.77
C ARG A 138 18.64 -2.48 -35.78
N LYS A 139 18.26 -2.46 -37.07
CA LYS A 139 19.17 -2.76 -38.18
C LYS A 139 20.28 -1.71 -38.17
N VAL A 140 21.47 -2.11 -37.74
CA VAL A 140 22.71 -1.35 -37.95
C VAL A 140 22.99 -1.36 -39.46
N LYS A 141 22.75 -0.22 -40.11
CA LYS A 141 23.17 0.00 -41.50
C LYS A 141 24.69 0.26 -41.46
N ARG A 142 25.50 -0.80 -41.61
CA ARG A 142 26.93 -0.65 -41.89
C ARG A 142 27.08 -0.08 -43.29
N SER A 143 27.48 1.18 -43.37
CA SER A 143 27.95 1.82 -44.60
C SER A 143 29.33 1.27 -44.91
N ASP A 144 29.41 0.11 -45.54
CA ASP A 144 30.67 -0.39 -46.06
C ASP A 144 30.95 0.30 -47.41
N TRP A 145 31.96 1.16 -47.38
CA TRP A 145 32.52 1.81 -48.55
C TRP A 145 33.16 0.74 -49.44
N LYS A 146 32.61 0.54 -50.65
CA LYS A 146 33.34 -0.15 -51.71
C LYS A 146 34.61 0.64 -52.04
N ARG A 147 35.76 0.06 -51.71
CA ARG A 147 37.03 0.25 -52.42
C ARG A 147 37.43 -1.10 -53.02
N SER A 148 37.85 -1.03 -54.28
CA SER A 148 38.31 -2.08 -55.19
C SER A 148 37.22 -2.86 -55.93
#